data_AF-A0A7Y4QDR1-F1
#
_entry.id   AF-A0A7Y4QDR1-F1
#
_cell.length_a   1.000
_cell.length_b   1.000
_cell.length_c   1.000
_cell.angle_alpha   90.00
_cell.angle_beta   90.00
_cell.angle_gamma   90.00
#
_symmetry.space_group_name_H-M   'P 1'
#
loop_
_entity.id
_entity.type
_entity.pdbx_description
1 polymer ?
#
loop_
_entity_poly.entity_id
_entity_poly.type
_entity_poly.pdbx_seq_one_letter_code
_entity_poly.pdbx_strand_id
1 'polypeptide(L)'
;MDEKQSNHLKAYGIAYWVLKMDQEVDWLLNYRGGSFMTKYHPRIQNELVVRGVTFDIISDAQANSIITEIASPAANYDIMKLEKYPRIAVYSPKSKQPWDDAVTLVLTYAEIPYTVIFDDEVMGDELTKYDWLHLHHEDFTGQYGKFYSSYANMPWYLEQVK
;
A
#
# COMPACT_ATOMS: atom_id res chain seq x y z
N MET A 1 7.94 11.89 1.58
CA MET A 1 8.01 12.39 2.97
C MET A 1 9.24 13.26 3.14
N ASP A 2 9.13 14.29 3.97
CA ASP A 2 10.05 15.43 4.18
C ASP A 2 11.49 15.12 4.67
N GLU A 3 12.07 13.99 4.26
CA GLU A 3 13.42 13.48 4.61
C GLU A 3 13.67 13.22 6.10
N LYS A 4 12.76 13.63 6.99
CA LYS A 4 12.83 13.37 8.44
C LYS A 4 12.20 12.03 8.86
N GLN A 5 11.38 11.44 7.99
CA GLN A 5 10.74 10.17 8.27
C GLN A 5 11.75 9.01 8.16
N SER A 6 11.91 8.25 9.24
CA SER A 6 12.77 7.07 9.29
C SER A 6 12.22 5.88 8.50
N ASN A 7 10.89 5.71 8.43
CA ASN A 7 10.27 4.60 7.72
C ASN A 7 8.90 4.92 7.12
N HIS A 8 8.92 5.51 5.94
CA HIS A 8 7.70 5.95 5.25
C HIS A 8 6.82 4.78 4.77
N LEU A 9 7.40 3.64 4.38
CA LEU A 9 6.61 2.48 3.95
C LEU A 9 5.85 1.85 5.12
N LYS A 10 6.49 1.74 6.30
CA LYS A 10 5.80 1.30 7.53
C LYS A 10 4.72 2.29 7.98
N ALA A 11 4.83 3.58 7.66
CA ALA A 11 3.79 4.56 7.98
C ALA A 11 2.45 4.25 7.28
N TYR A 12 2.47 3.79 6.02
CA TYR A 12 1.26 3.30 5.35
C TYR A 12 0.65 2.09 6.07
N GLY A 13 1.51 1.17 6.54
CA GLY A 13 1.11 0.03 7.36
C GLY A 13 0.42 0.44 8.67
N ILE A 14 0.97 1.46 9.35
CA ILE A 14 0.35 2.03 10.56
C ILE A 14 -1.01 2.64 10.23
N ALA A 15 -1.13 3.43 9.16
CA ALA A 15 -2.42 4.00 8.76
C ALA A 15 -3.47 2.91 8.53
N TYR A 16 -3.11 1.83 7.83
CA TYR A 16 -3.97 0.66 7.65
C TYR A 16 -4.36 -0.01 8.98
N TRP A 17 -3.38 -0.16 9.89
CA TRP A 17 -3.60 -0.77 11.20
C TRP A 17 -4.52 0.07 12.10
N VAL A 18 -4.40 1.39 12.06
CA VAL A 18 -5.30 2.32 12.77
C VAL A 18 -6.73 2.18 12.24
N LEU A 19 -6.91 2.14 10.91
CA LEU A 19 -8.22 1.91 10.29
C LEU A 19 -8.84 0.56 10.68
N LYS A 20 -8.02 -0.49 10.87
CA LYS A 20 -8.47 -1.79 11.38
C LYS A 20 -8.95 -1.77 12.82
N MET A 21 -8.62 -0.72 13.58
CA MET A 21 -9.10 -0.49 14.94
C MET A 21 -10.33 0.44 14.95
N ASP A 22 -11.00 0.61 13.81
CA ASP A 22 -12.16 1.49 13.62
C ASP A 22 -11.86 2.95 14.00
N GLN A 23 -10.61 3.39 13.80
CA GLN A 23 -10.18 4.77 13.99
C GLN A 23 -9.84 5.43 12.66
N GLU A 24 -10.25 6.68 12.53
CA GLU A 24 -10.06 7.47 11.31
C GLU A 24 -8.64 8.02 11.19
N VAL A 25 -8.20 8.20 9.95
CA VAL A 25 -6.89 8.78 9.62
C VAL A 25 -7.08 9.83 8.54
N ASP A 26 -6.57 11.03 8.76
CA ASP A 26 -6.47 12.07 7.74
C ASP A 26 -5.15 11.88 6.97
N TRP A 27 -5.25 11.64 5.67
CA TRP A 27 -4.10 11.65 4.78
C TRP A 27 -3.89 13.06 4.24
N LEU A 28 -2.81 13.69 4.69
CA LEU A 28 -2.43 15.04 4.31
C LEU A 28 -1.61 14.99 3.02
N LEU A 29 -2.31 15.10 1.90
CA LEU A 29 -1.74 15.00 0.55
C LEU A 29 -0.79 16.18 0.30
N ASN A 30 0.41 15.86 -0.19
CA ASN A 30 1.52 16.78 -0.45
C ASN A 30 2.06 17.57 0.77
N TYR A 31 1.35 17.61 1.89
CA TYR A 31 1.86 18.17 3.15
C TYR A 31 2.92 17.24 3.75
N ARG A 32 4.12 17.78 4.03
CA ARG A 32 5.31 17.03 4.49
C ARG A 32 5.59 15.75 3.67
N GLY A 33 5.27 15.80 2.37
CA GLY A 33 5.43 14.68 1.45
C GLY A 33 4.48 13.50 1.68
N GLY A 34 3.25 13.79 2.12
CA GLY A 34 2.16 12.82 2.24
C GLY A 34 2.00 12.22 3.64
N SER A 35 1.94 13.05 4.68
CA SER A 35 1.87 12.58 6.08
C SER A 35 0.47 12.11 6.50
N PHE A 36 0.40 11.30 7.55
CA PHE A 36 -0.85 10.87 8.17
C PHE A 36 -1.07 11.58 9.51
N MET A 37 -2.31 11.98 9.78
CA MET A 37 -2.74 12.55 11.04
C MET A 37 -3.89 11.73 11.61
N THR A 38 -3.88 11.47 12.90
CA THR A 38 -4.94 10.72 13.60
C THR A 38 -5.02 11.17 15.05
N LYS A 39 -6.12 10.82 15.73
CA LYS A 39 -6.27 11.16 17.15
C LYS A 39 -5.21 10.44 17.98
N TYR A 40 -4.69 11.14 18.97
CA TYR A 40 -3.69 10.58 19.87
C TYR A 40 -4.28 9.41 20.65
N HIS A 41 -3.59 8.27 20.61
CA HIS A 41 -3.88 7.12 21.44
C HIS A 41 -2.57 6.42 21.85
N PRO A 42 -2.33 6.10 23.14
CA PRO A 42 -1.07 5.50 23.59
C PRO A 42 -0.68 4.22 22.86
N ARG A 43 -1.67 3.39 22.48
CA ARG A 43 -1.45 2.18 21.69
C ARG A 43 -0.89 2.48 20.28
N ILE A 44 -1.33 3.56 19.64
CA ILE A 44 -0.82 3.98 18.31
C ILE A 44 0.61 4.50 18.46
N GLN A 45 0.87 5.32 19.49
CA GLN A 45 2.22 5.81 19.79
C GLN A 45 3.21 4.65 19.99
N ASN A 46 2.85 3.66 20.80
CA ASN A 46 3.70 2.50 21.04
C ASN A 46 3.97 1.72 19.74
N GLU A 47 2.95 1.51 18.90
CA GLU A 47 3.10 0.80 17.63
C GLU A 47 4.03 1.56 16.66
N LEU A 48 3.91 2.89 16.57
CA LEU A 48 4.81 3.73 15.78
C LEU A 48 6.27 3.57 16.22
N VAL A 49 6.53 3.54 17.53
CA VAL A 49 7.88 3.29 18.08
C VAL A 49 8.38 1.90 17.71
N VAL A 50 7.55 0.86 17.91
CA VAL A 50 7.90 -0.54 17.60
C VAL A 50 8.24 -0.72 16.12
N ARG A 51 7.51 -0.05 15.22
CA ARG A 51 7.73 -0.13 13.76
C ARG A 51 8.76 0.87 13.23
N GLY A 52 9.36 1.69 14.10
CA GLY A 52 10.40 2.65 13.72
C GLY A 52 9.90 3.77 12.80
N VAL A 53 8.66 4.23 13.01
CA VAL A 53 8.06 5.34 12.26
C VAL A 53 8.15 6.62 13.08
N THR A 54 8.76 7.67 12.53
CA THR A 54 8.82 9.00 13.15
C THR A 54 7.42 9.60 13.25
N PHE A 55 7.09 10.22 14.38
CA PHE A 55 5.83 10.91 14.62
C PHE A 55 6.03 12.17 15.48
N ASP A 56 5.07 13.07 15.41
CA ASP A 56 4.98 14.25 16.28
C ASP A 56 3.65 14.19 17.06
N ILE A 57 3.68 14.47 18.36
CA ILE A 57 2.46 14.69 19.14
C ILE A 57 2.17 16.18 19.10
N ILE A 58 1.01 16.54 18.57
CA ILE A 58 0.59 17.94 18.40
C ILE A 58 -0.68 18.22 19.21
N SER A 59 -0.83 19.45 19.65
CA SER A 59 -2.08 19.95 20.26
C SER A 59 -3.18 20.13 19.22
N ASP A 60 -4.44 20.18 19.65
CA ASP A 60 -5.57 20.48 18.76
C ASP A 60 -5.40 21.85 18.06
N ALA A 61 -4.79 22.83 18.72
CA ALA A 61 -4.48 24.13 18.12
C ALA A 61 -3.50 24.02 16.95
N GLN A 62 -2.44 23.20 17.10
CA GLN A 62 -1.49 22.93 16.02
C GLN A 62 -2.14 22.15 14.88
N ALA A 63 -2.98 21.15 15.18
CA ALA A 63 -3.71 20.39 14.17
C ALA A 63 -4.62 21.31 13.33
N ASN A 64 -5.37 22.21 13.98
CA ASN A 64 -6.21 23.19 13.29
C ASN A 64 -5.41 24.16 12.41
N SER A 65 -4.21 24.57 12.85
CA SER A 65 -3.32 25.39 12.02
C SER A 65 -2.88 24.64 10.75
N ILE A 66 -2.53 23.35 10.87
CA ILE A 66 -2.17 22.50 9.72
C ILE A 66 -3.36 22.36 8.76
N ILE A 67 -4.55 22.09 9.28
CA ILE A 67 -5.77 21.97 8.46
C ILE A 67 -6.05 23.28 7.72
N THR A 68 -5.88 24.43 8.39
CA THR A 68 -6.08 25.76 7.79
C THR A 68 -5.05 26.04 6.70
N GLU A 69 -3.79 25.64 6.90
CA GLU A 69 -2.73 25.76 5.91
C GLU A 69 -3.05 24.93 4.67
N ILE A 70 -3.50 23.68 4.85
CA ILE A 70 -3.86 22.77 3.74
C ILE A 70 -5.07 23.29 2.97
N ALA A 71 -6.06 23.87 3.65
CA ALA A 71 -7.25 24.44 3.01
C ALA A 71 -6.98 25.72 2.20
N SER A 72 -5.75 26.26 2.26
CA SER A 72 -5.38 27.48 1.53
C SER A 72 -5.41 27.25 0.01
N PRO A 73 -6.21 28.00 -0.77
CA PRO A 73 -6.29 27.83 -2.22
C PRO A 73 -4.98 28.09 -2.99
N ALA A 74 -4.01 28.73 -2.33
CA ALA A 74 -2.70 29.03 -2.91
C ALA A 74 -1.69 27.87 -2.76
N ALA A 75 -1.99 26.88 -1.91
CA ALA A 75 -1.12 25.73 -1.66
C ALA A 75 -1.61 24.51 -2.44
N ASN A 76 -0.68 23.69 -2.96
CA ASN A 76 -1.00 22.42 -3.63
C ASN A 76 -1.13 21.28 -2.61
N TYR A 77 -1.98 21.46 -1.62
CA TYR A 77 -2.24 20.50 -0.54
C TYR A 77 -3.71 20.08 -0.55
N ASP A 78 -3.99 18.91 0.02
CA ASP A 78 -5.35 18.41 0.20
C ASP A 78 -5.43 17.46 1.41
N ILE A 79 -6.62 17.23 1.95
CA ILE A 79 -6.86 16.26 3.04
C ILE A 79 -7.87 15.22 2.57
N MET A 80 -7.43 13.96 2.55
CA MET A 80 -8.30 12.82 2.31
C MET A 80 -8.56 12.08 3.63
N LYS A 81 -9.81 12.11 4.08
CA LYS A 81 -10.24 11.38 5.27
C LYS A 81 -10.41 9.89 4.95
N LEU A 82 -9.75 9.04 5.73
CA LEU A 82 -9.81 7.59 5.64
C LEU A 82 -10.61 7.06 6.83
N GLU A 83 -11.70 6.34 6.55
CA GLU A 83 -12.62 5.86 7.58
C GLU A 83 -12.65 4.33 7.68
N LYS A 84 -12.28 3.63 6.60
CA LYS A 84 -12.32 2.17 6.53
C LYS A 84 -11.07 1.61 5.84
N TYR A 85 -10.56 0.50 6.36
CA TYR A 85 -9.48 -0.24 5.71
C TYR A 85 -10.01 -1.05 4.51
N PRO A 86 -9.29 -1.07 3.37
CA PRO A 86 -9.68 -1.87 2.21
C PRO A 86 -9.26 -3.34 2.35
N ARG A 87 -10.04 -4.23 1.74
CA ARG A 87 -9.60 -5.58 1.35
C ARG A 87 -8.92 -5.49 0.00
N ILE A 88 -7.66 -5.91 -0.07
CA ILE A 88 -6.82 -5.72 -1.25
C ILE A 88 -6.59 -7.07 -1.94
N ALA A 89 -6.88 -7.13 -3.23
CA ALA A 89 -6.46 -8.22 -4.10
C ALA A 89 -5.29 -7.78 -5.00
N VAL A 90 -4.38 -8.71 -5.26
CA VAL A 90 -3.31 -8.57 -6.25
C VAL A 90 -3.52 -9.64 -7.31
N TYR A 91 -3.82 -9.23 -8.53
CA TYR A 91 -3.92 -10.13 -9.67
C TYR A 91 -2.52 -10.46 -10.17
N SER A 92 -2.08 -11.70 -9.97
CA SER A 92 -0.74 -12.18 -10.36
C SER A 92 -0.72 -13.70 -10.50
N PRO A 93 0.06 -14.29 -11.44
CA PRO A 93 0.20 -15.74 -11.53
C PRO A 93 0.72 -16.35 -10.23
N LYS A 94 0.11 -17.47 -9.80
CA LYS A 94 0.47 -18.16 -8.54
C LYS A 94 1.90 -18.73 -8.52
N SER A 95 2.53 -18.88 -9.69
CA SER A 95 3.89 -19.41 -9.85
C SER A 95 5.00 -18.36 -9.76
N LYS A 96 4.66 -17.06 -9.63
CA LYS A 96 5.66 -16.00 -9.53
C LYS A 96 6.38 -15.97 -8.19
N GLN A 97 7.64 -15.53 -8.22
CA GLN A 97 8.40 -15.33 -7.01
C GLN A 97 7.95 -14.03 -6.31
N PRO A 98 7.88 -13.97 -4.97
CA PRO A 98 7.37 -12.80 -4.22
C PRO A 98 8.12 -11.48 -4.46
N TRP A 99 9.30 -11.50 -5.06
CA TRP A 99 10.09 -10.29 -5.36
C TRP A 99 9.86 -9.73 -6.77
N ASP A 100 9.09 -10.42 -7.61
CA ASP A 100 8.84 -10.00 -8.98
C ASP A 100 7.81 -8.84 -9.06
N ASP A 101 7.06 -8.59 -7.98
CA ASP A 101 6.09 -7.50 -7.88
C ASP A 101 6.43 -6.54 -6.74
N ALA A 102 6.87 -5.33 -7.12
CA ALA A 102 7.17 -4.24 -6.19
C ALA A 102 6.00 -3.89 -5.26
N VAL A 103 4.75 -4.03 -5.71
CA VAL A 103 3.57 -3.76 -4.88
C VAL A 103 3.43 -4.80 -3.79
N THR A 104 3.56 -6.09 -4.11
CA THR A 104 3.53 -7.15 -3.09
C THR A 104 4.67 -7.02 -2.09
N LEU A 105 5.87 -6.62 -2.54
CA LEU A 105 7.01 -6.33 -1.67
C LEU A 105 6.70 -5.20 -0.68
N VAL A 106 6.16 -4.09 -1.16
CA VAL A 106 5.82 -2.95 -0.31
C VAL A 106 4.67 -3.28 0.64
N LEU A 107 3.60 -3.94 0.18
CA LEU A 107 2.48 -4.36 1.04
C LEU A 107 2.96 -5.30 2.14
N THR A 108 3.78 -6.29 1.79
CA THR A 108 4.37 -7.23 2.75
C THR A 108 5.26 -6.50 3.75
N TYR A 109 6.15 -5.62 3.26
CA TYR A 109 7.02 -4.81 4.12
C TYR A 109 6.23 -3.90 5.05
N ALA A 110 5.14 -3.29 4.57
CA ALA A 110 4.24 -2.46 5.36
C ALA A 110 3.32 -3.27 6.29
N GLU A 111 3.32 -4.60 6.20
CA GLU A 111 2.41 -5.50 6.92
C GLU A 111 0.91 -5.25 6.59
N ILE A 112 0.63 -4.84 5.35
CA ILE A 112 -0.73 -4.70 4.84
C ILE A 112 -1.15 -6.02 4.21
N PRO A 113 -2.21 -6.68 4.70
CA PRO A 113 -2.65 -7.95 4.15
C PRO A 113 -3.27 -7.76 2.76
N TYR A 114 -2.96 -8.70 1.87
CA TYR A 114 -3.53 -8.79 0.53
C TYR A 114 -3.76 -10.26 0.17
N THR A 115 -4.58 -10.49 -0.85
CA THR A 115 -4.80 -11.82 -1.41
C THR A 115 -4.34 -11.85 -2.86
N VAL A 116 -3.48 -12.81 -3.21
CA VAL A 116 -3.13 -13.05 -4.61
C VAL A 116 -4.26 -13.83 -5.27
N ILE A 117 -4.75 -13.31 -6.39
CA ILE A 117 -5.79 -13.94 -7.20
C ILE A 117 -5.33 -14.08 -8.64
N PHE A 118 -5.91 -15.03 -9.38
CA PHE A 118 -5.66 -15.20 -10.80
C PHE A 118 -6.96 -15.59 -11.55
N ASP A 119 -6.84 -16.15 -12.75
CA ASP A 119 -7.97 -16.49 -13.64
C ASP A 119 -9.08 -17.27 -12.94
N ASP A 120 -8.75 -18.32 -12.16
CA ASP A 120 -9.75 -19.17 -11.51
C ASP A 120 -10.64 -18.36 -10.54
N GLU A 121 -10.04 -17.51 -9.70
CA GLU A 121 -10.78 -16.67 -8.74
C GLU A 121 -11.59 -15.58 -9.46
N VAL A 122 -11.06 -15.01 -10.54
CA VAL A 122 -11.76 -13.99 -11.34
C VAL A 122 -12.98 -14.60 -12.04
N MET A 123 -12.80 -15.76 -12.69
CA MET A 123 -13.87 -16.50 -13.36
C MET A 123 -14.91 -17.04 -12.37
N GLY A 124 -14.51 -17.24 -11.11
CA GLY A 124 -15.38 -17.62 -9.99
C GLY A 124 -16.14 -16.45 -9.33
N ASP A 125 -16.08 -15.23 -9.88
CA ASP A 125 -16.74 -14.02 -9.36
C ASP A 125 -16.24 -13.58 -7.95
N GLU A 126 -15.01 -13.94 -7.61
CA GLU A 126 -14.45 -13.63 -6.30
C GLU A 126 -14.02 -12.16 -6.12
N LEU A 127 -13.99 -11.37 -7.21
CA LEU A 127 -13.60 -9.97 -7.18
C LEU A 127 -14.49 -9.12 -6.26
N THR A 128 -15.75 -9.48 -6.12
CA THR A 128 -16.72 -8.82 -5.24
C THR A 128 -16.34 -8.86 -3.76
N LYS A 129 -15.41 -9.74 -3.37
CA LYS A 129 -14.87 -9.85 -2.00
C LYS A 129 -13.84 -8.77 -1.66
N TYR A 130 -13.35 -8.01 -2.64
CA TYR A 130 -12.27 -7.04 -2.46
C TYR A 130 -12.73 -5.63 -2.76
N ASP A 131 -12.13 -4.67 -2.08
CA ASP A 131 -12.41 -3.26 -2.29
C ASP A 131 -11.46 -2.69 -3.35
N TRP A 132 -10.19 -3.11 -3.32
CA TRP A 132 -9.14 -2.67 -4.26
C TRP A 132 -8.50 -3.86 -5.00
N LEU A 133 -8.14 -3.63 -6.26
CA LEU A 133 -7.46 -4.60 -7.12
C LEU A 133 -6.19 -3.98 -7.71
N HIS A 134 -5.04 -4.57 -7.42
CA HIS A 134 -3.80 -4.29 -8.13
C HIS A 134 -3.62 -5.29 -9.26
N LEU A 135 -3.35 -4.80 -10.48
CA LEU A 135 -3.06 -5.66 -11.63
C LEU A 135 -1.55 -5.68 -11.85
N HIS A 136 -0.90 -6.77 -11.44
CA HIS A 136 0.50 -6.98 -11.77
C HIS A 136 0.60 -7.52 -13.20
N HIS A 137 0.95 -6.64 -14.14
CA HIS A 137 1.14 -6.99 -15.54
C HIS A 137 2.64 -7.01 -15.86
N GLU A 138 3.22 -8.20 -16.00
CA GLU A 138 4.63 -8.33 -16.43
C GLU A 138 4.79 -8.20 -17.95
N ASP A 139 3.81 -8.66 -18.73
CA ASP A 139 3.94 -8.72 -20.18
C ASP A 139 2.85 -7.88 -20.88
N PHE A 140 3.10 -6.56 -20.97
CA PHE A 140 2.29 -5.65 -21.80
C PHE A 140 2.43 -5.94 -23.31
N THR A 141 3.39 -6.79 -23.70
CA THR A 141 3.75 -7.00 -25.10
C THR A 141 3.29 -8.33 -25.68
N GLY A 142 2.69 -9.23 -24.87
CA GLY A 142 2.33 -10.58 -25.29
C GLY A 142 3.52 -11.40 -25.79
N GLN A 143 4.73 -11.09 -25.31
CA GLN A 143 5.98 -11.70 -25.72
C GLN A 143 6.30 -13.02 -25.00
N TYR A 144 5.33 -13.63 -24.31
CA TYR A 144 5.42 -15.02 -23.84
C TYR A 144 5.99 -15.97 -24.93
N GLY A 145 5.66 -15.71 -26.21
CA GLY A 145 6.20 -16.45 -27.36
C GLY A 145 7.65 -16.15 -27.78
N LYS A 146 8.25 -15.02 -27.39
CA LYS A 146 9.65 -14.69 -27.75
C LYS A 146 10.69 -15.43 -26.90
N PHE A 147 10.34 -15.78 -25.67
CA PHE A 147 11.21 -16.59 -24.83
C PHE A 147 11.13 -18.07 -25.19
N TYR A 148 9.99 -18.55 -25.71
CA TYR A 148 9.86 -19.93 -26.17
C TYR A 148 10.88 -20.28 -27.26
N SER A 149 11.03 -19.44 -28.30
CA SER A 149 11.96 -19.77 -29.41
C SER A 149 13.43 -19.87 -28.97
N SER A 150 13.82 -19.17 -27.90
CA SER A 150 15.21 -19.04 -27.47
C SER A 150 15.54 -19.85 -26.21
N TYR A 151 14.53 -20.13 -25.36
CA TYR A 151 14.71 -20.69 -24.02
C TYR A 151 13.77 -21.85 -23.69
N ALA A 152 13.00 -22.39 -24.65
CA ALA A 152 12.09 -23.53 -24.42
C ALA A 152 12.73 -24.75 -23.73
N ASN A 153 14.04 -24.94 -23.89
CA ASN A 153 14.78 -26.06 -23.29
C ASN A 153 15.51 -25.70 -21.99
N MET A 154 15.39 -24.47 -21.49
CA MET A 154 16.06 -24.06 -20.25
C MET A 154 15.32 -24.64 -19.04
N PRO A 155 16.04 -25.20 -18.04
CA PRO A 155 15.42 -25.81 -16.86
C PRO A 155 14.44 -24.89 -16.12
N TRP A 156 14.81 -23.62 -15.93
CA TRP A 156 13.96 -22.63 -15.25
C TRP A 156 12.66 -22.32 -16.02
N TYR A 157 12.68 -22.37 -17.36
CA TYR A 157 11.51 -22.14 -18.20
C TYR A 157 10.58 -23.36 -18.19
N LEU A 158 11.15 -24.56 -18.24
CA LEU A 158 10.41 -25.82 -18.12
C LEU A 158 9.73 -25.99 -16.75
N GLU A 159 10.32 -25.44 -15.69
CA GLU A 159 9.73 -25.40 -14.35
C GLU A 159 8.59 -24.37 -14.23
N GLN A 160 8.68 -23.23 -14.93
CA GLN A 160 7.64 -22.18 -14.92
C GLN A 160 6.39 -22.53 -15.74
N VAL A 161 6.52 -23.33 -16.80
CA VAL A 161 5.41 -23.68 -17.72
C VAL A 161 4.61 -24.90 -17.23
N LYS A 162 5.08 -25.59 -16.18
CA LYS A 162 4.39 -26.72 -15.54
C LYS A 162 3.31 -26.27 -14.57
#